data_AF-A0A8J3Q1H9-F1
#
_entry.id   AF-A0A8J3Q1H9-F1
#
_cell.length_a   1.000
_cell.length_b   1.000
_cell.length_c   1.000
_cell.angle_alpha   90.00
_cell.angle_beta   90.00
_cell.angle_gamma   90.00
#
_symmetry.space_group_name_H-M   'P 1'
#
loop_
_entity.id
_entity.type
_entity.pdbx_description
1 polymer ?
#
loop_
_entity_poly.entity_id
_entity_poly.type
_entity_poly.pdbx_seq_one_letter_code
_entity_poly.pdbx_strand_id
1 'polypeptide(L)'
;MAAVPCEGVHDHARRRGRWRRPALIDRVREFGVPATYDADTEECAPGPDPGYGGRHLSADAEGLTIYYGRNGKGYLIASSQGDDTFAVYGRGGGNRFIGSFQVGDHGGVDGVQASDGAMVVNVPLGRDFPKGLFVTHDGANTPVALDPDGEIRENTDFKYVKWDDIARPLGLEVDTRSGDPRG
;
A
#
# COMPACT_ATOMS: atom_id res chain seq x y z
N MET A 1 15.87 16.26 -17.71
CA MET A 1 14.51 16.23 -17.14
C MET A 1 14.06 14.79 -17.12
N ALA A 2 14.01 14.21 -15.93
CA ALA A 2 13.24 13.00 -15.68
C ALA A 2 11.95 13.49 -15.03
N ALA A 3 10.76 13.17 -15.54
CA ALA A 3 9.54 13.47 -14.80
C ALA A 3 9.43 12.46 -13.64
N VAL A 4 8.83 12.87 -12.51
CA VAL A 4 8.32 11.87 -11.56
C VAL A 4 7.40 10.93 -12.35
N PRO A 5 7.50 9.60 -12.18
CA PRO A 5 6.67 8.69 -12.94
C PRO A 5 5.18 9.05 -12.82
N CYS A 6 4.47 8.90 -13.94
CA CYS A 6 3.03 9.16 -14.02
C CYS A 6 2.26 8.04 -13.31
N GLU A 7 2.34 7.99 -11.99
CA GLU A 7 1.81 6.88 -11.20
C GLU A 7 0.38 7.10 -10.72
N GLY A 8 -0.38 6.02 -10.68
CA GLY A 8 -1.75 6.04 -10.22
C GLY A 8 -2.40 4.67 -10.21
N VAL A 9 -3.40 4.55 -9.36
CA VAL A 9 -4.15 3.30 -9.17
C VAL A 9 -5.34 3.27 -10.12
N HIS A 10 -5.56 2.15 -10.79
CA HIS A 10 -6.60 2.00 -11.82
C HIS A 10 -7.52 0.80 -11.54
N ASP A 11 -8.82 0.96 -11.77
CA ASP A 11 -9.81 -0.12 -11.78
C ASP A 11 -9.94 -0.74 -13.18
N HIS A 12 -9.84 -2.06 -13.25
CA HIS A 12 -10.04 -2.87 -14.43
C HIS A 12 -11.20 -3.85 -14.21
N ALA A 13 -12.43 -3.35 -14.17
CA ALA A 13 -13.60 -4.20 -13.94
C ALA A 13 -14.01 -5.04 -15.18
N ARG A 14 -14.30 -6.33 -14.97
CA ARG A 14 -14.93 -7.21 -15.96
C ARG A 14 -16.43 -7.32 -15.71
N ARG A 15 -17.26 -7.08 -16.73
CA ARG A 15 -18.72 -7.26 -16.65
C ARG A 15 -19.24 -8.01 -17.86
N ARG A 16 -20.00 -9.09 -17.65
CA ARG A 16 -20.56 -9.95 -18.71
C ARG A 16 -19.50 -10.41 -19.73
N GLY A 17 -18.36 -10.88 -19.24
CA GLY A 17 -17.29 -11.42 -20.07
C GLY A 17 -16.38 -10.38 -20.74
N ARG A 18 -16.72 -9.08 -20.71
CA ARG A 18 -15.91 -8.00 -21.31
C ARG A 18 -15.25 -7.12 -20.25
N TRP A 19 -14.01 -6.71 -20.51
CA TRP A 19 -13.31 -5.70 -19.73
C TRP A 19 -13.86 -4.32 -20.05
N ARG A 20 -14.04 -3.49 -19.01
CA ARG A 20 -14.30 -2.06 -19.18
C ARG A 20 -13.01 -1.34 -19.52
N ARG A 21 -13.14 -0.11 -20.04
CA ARG A 21 -11.98 0.78 -20.13
C ARG A 21 -11.46 1.01 -18.71
N PRO A 22 -10.12 0.96 -18.50
CA PRO A 22 -9.54 1.27 -17.20
C PRO A 22 -10.04 2.62 -16.70
N ALA A 23 -10.41 2.67 -15.42
CA ALA A 23 -10.80 3.91 -14.77
C ALA A 23 -9.75 4.25 -13.73
N LEU A 24 -9.15 5.44 -13.84
CA LEU A 24 -8.22 5.95 -12.83
C LEU A 24 -8.99 6.18 -11.51
N ILE A 25 -8.47 5.61 -10.42
CA ILE A 25 -8.98 5.74 -9.06
C ILE A 25 -8.34 6.94 -8.37
N ASP A 26 -6.99 6.98 -8.32
CA ASP A 26 -6.23 8.08 -7.75
C ASP A 26 -4.85 8.21 -8.40
N ARG A 27 -4.21 9.36 -8.23
CA ARG A 27 -2.83 9.66 -8.63
C ARG A 27 -2.00 9.92 -7.39
N VAL A 28 -0.69 9.72 -7.52
CA VAL A 28 0.26 10.26 -6.54
C VAL A 28 0.19 11.80 -6.54
N ARG A 29 0.52 12.44 -5.41
CA ARG A 29 0.55 13.92 -5.28
C ARG A 29 1.54 14.53 -6.27
N GLU A 30 2.60 13.80 -6.57
CA GLU A 30 3.72 14.21 -7.40
C GLU A 30 3.47 13.97 -8.91
N PHE A 31 2.26 13.54 -9.30
CA PHE A 31 1.96 13.18 -10.68
C PHE A 31 2.17 14.35 -11.64
N GLY A 32 3.08 14.15 -12.61
CA GLY A 32 3.40 15.14 -13.63
C GLY A 32 4.33 16.26 -13.16
N VAL A 33 4.84 16.20 -11.92
CA VAL A 33 5.89 17.10 -11.45
C VAL A 33 7.18 16.81 -12.25
N PRO A 34 7.77 17.80 -12.94
CA PRO A 34 9.04 17.59 -13.62
C PRO A 34 10.17 17.47 -12.59
N ALA A 35 11.17 16.64 -12.84
CA ALA A 35 12.36 16.57 -11.99
C ALA A 35 13.65 16.75 -12.81
N THR A 36 14.68 17.24 -12.13
CA THR A 36 16.03 17.41 -12.68
C THR A 36 17.00 16.63 -11.82
N TYR A 37 17.80 15.78 -12.47
CA TYR A 37 18.87 15.04 -11.79
C TYR A 37 19.94 16.01 -11.29
N ASP A 38 20.28 15.87 -10.01
CA ASP A 38 21.39 16.53 -9.34
C ASP A 38 22.53 15.52 -9.19
N ALA A 39 23.67 15.82 -9.82
CA ALA A 39 24.82 14.93 -9.82
C ALA A 39 25.62 14.97 -8.50
N ASP A 40 25.44 16.01 -7.68
CA ASP A 40 26.16 16.14 -6.41
C ASP A 40 25.50 15.29 -5.31
N THR A 41 24.17 15.15 -5.35
CA THR A 41 23.41 14.32 -4.40
C THR A 41 23.06 12.93 -4.96
N GLU A 42 23.26 12.71 -6.26
CA GLU A 42 22.77 11.54 -6.99
C GLU A 42 21.24 11.35 -6.91
N GLU A 43 20.50 12.43 -6.68
CA GLU A 43 19.04 12.43 -6.54
C GLU A 43 18.35 13.32 -7.59
N CYS A 44 17.03 13.19 -7.72
CA CYS A 44 16.23 14.08 -8.56
C CYS A 44 15.58 15.18 -7.73
N ALA A 45 15.88 16.45 -8.04
CA ALA A 45 15.22 17.60 -7.43
C ALA A 45 13.87 17.90 -8.14
N PRO A 46 12.76 18.01 -7.40
CA PRO A 46 11.46 18.31 -7.98
C PRO A 46 11.40 19.77 -8.46
N GLY A 47 10.80 19.98 -9.62
CA GLY A 47 10.48 21.29 -10.18
C GLY A 47 9.10 21.79 -9.73
N PRO A 48 8.58 22.85 -10.37
CA PRO A 48 7.26 23.40 -10.04
C PRO A 48 6.13 22.38 -10.26
N ASP A 49 5.27 22.22 -9.26
CA ASP A 49 4.10 21.33 -9.35
C ASP A 49 3.02 21.93 -10.27
N PRO A 50 2.66 21.24 -11.37
CA PRO A 50 1.61 21.70 -12.27
C PRO A 50 0.17 21.49 -11.72
N GLY A 51 0.01 20.81 -10.59
CA GLY A 51 -1.27 20.57 -9.92
C GLY A 51 -2.10 19.44 -10.52
N TYR A 52 -1.46 18.48 -11.22
CA TYR A 52 -2.13 17.31 -11.78
C TYR A 52 -2.27 16.13 -10.80
N GLY A 53 -1.63 16.24 -9.64
CA GLY A 53 -1.58 15.24 -8.57
C GLY A 53 -2.91 14.89 -7.93
N GLY A 54 -2.93 13.73 -7.29
CA GLY A 54 -3.99 13.31 -6.38
C GLY A 54 -3.80 13.89 -4.99
N ARG A 55 -4.45 13.27 -3.99
CA ARG A 55 -4.38 13.75 -2.58
C ARG A 55 -3.96 12.68 -1.58
N HIS A 56 -4.19 11.41 -1.90
CA HIS A 56 -4.17 10.34 -0.91
C HIS A 56 -2.97 9.40 -1.04
N LEU A 57 -2.14 9.58 -2.07
CA LEU A 57 -0.93 8.80 -2.31
C LEU A 57 0.26 9.75 -2.50
N SER A 58 1.39 9.48 -1.86
CA SER A 58 2.69 10.02 -2.24
C SER A 58 3.45 8.98 -3.05
N ALA A 59 4.14 9.46 -4.08
CA ALA A 59 4.94 8.63 -4.95
C ALA A 59 6.06 7.94 -4.16
N ASP A 60 6.28 6.64 -4.35
CA ASP A 60 5.65 5.82 -5.40
C ASP A 60 4.35 5.13 -4.94
N ALA A 61 3.40 4.97 -5.88
CA ALA A 61 2.19 4.18 -5.66
C ALA A 61 2.48 2.70 -5.98
N GLU A 62 2.81 1.95 -4.94
CA GLU A 62 3.37 0.61 -5.06
C GLU A 62 2.30 -0.49 -4.89
N GLY A 63 2.57 -1.47 -4.04
CA GLY A 63 1.81 -2.70 -3.88
C GLY A 63 0.33 -2.48 -3.65
N LEU A 64 -0.46 -3.18 -4.45
CA LEU A 64 -1.92 -3.19 -4.39
C LEU A 64 -2.41 -4.53 -3.85
N THR A 65 -3.35 -4.48 -2.89
CA THR A 65 -4.04 -5.67 -2.42
C THR A 65 -5.53 -5.44 -2.25
N ILE A 66 -6.32 -6.52 -2.30
CA ILE A 66 -7.77 -6.46 -2.24
C ILE A 66 -8.26 -7.30 -1.06
N TYR A 67 -8.98 -6.65 -0.15
CA TYR A 67 -9.80 -7.31 0.86
C TYR A 67 -11.15 -7.71 0.25
N TYR A 68 -11.54 -8.97 0.39
CA TYR A 68 -12.77 -9.52 -0.20
C TYR A 68 -13.88 -9.63 0.84
N GLY A 69 -14.83 -8.70 0.81
CA GLY A 69 -16.04 -8.74 1.64
C GLY A 69 -17.24 -9.36 0.92
N ARG A 70 -18.33 -9.59 1.68
CA ARG A 70 -19.59 -10.15 1.19
C ARG A 70 -20.18 -9.35 0.02
N ASN A 71 -20.84 -10.04 -0.91
CA ASN A 71 -21.62 -9.42 -2.00
C ASN A 71 -20.83 -8.43 -2.88
N GLY A 72 -19.54 -8.69 -3.10
CA GLY A 72 -18.67 -7.84 -3.91
C GLY A 72 -18.20 -6.56 -3.21
N LYS A 73 -18.46 -6.43 -1.90
CA LYS A 73 -17.84 -5.40 -1.06
C LYS A 73 -16.37 -5.74 -0.77
N GLY A 74 -15.74 -4.86 -0.02
CA GLY A 74 -14.35 -4.99 0.42
C GLY A 74 -13.56 -3.73 0.12
N TYR A 75 -12.25 -3.88 0.10
CA TYR A 75 -11.32 -2.75 0.08
C TYR A 75 -10.22 -2.99 -0.95
N LEU A 76 -9.81 -1.93 -1.62
CA LEU A 76 -8.53 -1.84 -2.31
C LEU A 76 -7.59 -1.09 -1.37
N ILE A 77 -6.42 -1.65 -1.10
CA ILE A 77 -5.39 -1.06 -0.27
C ILE A 77 -4.17 -0.85 -1.15
N ALA A 78 -3.62 0.36 -1.14
CA ALA A 78 -2.46 0.75 -1.93
C ALA A 78 -1.36 1.25 -1.00
N SER A 79 -0.13 0.75 -1.20
CA SER A 79 1.05 1.31 -0.56
C SER A 79 1.35 2.69 -1.15
N SER A 80 1.49 3.67 -0.27
CA SER A 80 1.90 5.04 -0.56
C SER A 80 3.33 5.17 -0.06
N GLN A 81 4.28 4.72 -0.88
CA GLN A 81 5.65 4.43 -0.44
C GLN A 81 6.34 5.68 0.09
N GLY A 82 6.16 6.82 -0.57
CA GLY A 82 6.84 8.07 -0.21
C GLY A 82 6.38 8.73 1.09
N ASP A 83 5.28 8.27 1.71
CA ASP A 83 4.85 8.76 3.02
C ASP A 83 4.62 7.65 4.06
N ASP A 84 5.12 6.44 3.79
CA ASP A 84 5.02 5.27 4.68
C ASP A 84 3.57 4.90 5.09
N THR A 85 2.58 5.26 4.26
CA THR A 85 1.16 4.97 4.53
C THR A 85 0.54 3.97 3.57
N PHE A 86 -0.63 3.46 3.96
CA PHE A 86 -1.48 2.61 3.14
C PHE A 86 -2.84 3.29 2.94
N ALA A 87 -3.16 3.67 1.70
CA ALA A 87 -4.44 4.26 1.35
C ALA A 87 -5.51 3.17 1.15
N VAL A 88 -6.69 3.37 1.74
CA VAL A 88 -7.80 2.41 1.69
C VAL A 88 -8.96 3.01 0.89
N TYR A 89 -9.37 2.29 -0.15
CA TYR A 89 -10.50 2.62 -1.01
C TYR A 89 -11.57 1.54 -0.92
N GLY A 90 -12.83 1.91 -1.09
CA GLY A 90 -13.90 0.92 -1.25
C GLY A 90 -13.71 0.10 -2.52
N ARG A 91 -14.16 -1.16 -2.55
CA ARG A 91 -14.15 -1.97 -3.77
C ARG A 91 -15.39 -1.74 -4.66
N GLY A 92 -16.48 -1.26 -4.07
CA GLY A 92 -17.70 -0.93 -4.79
C GLY A 92 -17.80 0.55 -5.17
N GLY A 93 -18.74 0.88 -6.05
CA GLY A 93 -19.29 2.23 -6.17
C GLY A 93 -18.30 3.33 -6.57
N GLY A 94 -17.28 3.03 -7.38
CA GLY A 94 -16.32 4.03 -7.87
C GLY A 94 -15.11 4.25 -6.96
N ASN A 95 -14.79 3.27 -6.11
CA ASN A 95 -13.53 3.22 -5.36
C ASN A 95 -13.26 4.44 -4.48
N ARG A 96 -14.28 4.90 -3.76
CA ARG A 96 -14.17 6.05 -2.88
C ARG A 96 -13.09 5.82 -1.82
N PHE A 97 -12.22 6.81 -1.61
CA PHE A 97 -11.28 6.84 -0.49
C PHE A 97 -12.04 6.76 0.85
N ILE A 98 -11.54 5.93 1.75
CA ILE A 98 -12.11 5.67 3.09
C ILE A 98 -11.20 6.29 4.17
N GLY A 99 -9.90 6.10 4.04
CA GLY A 99 -8.89 6.57 4.99
C GLY A 99 -7.53 6.00 4.66
N SER A 100 -6.53 6.30 5.49
CA SER A 100 -5.19 5.73 5.41
C SER A 100 -4.70 5.29 6.79
N PHE A 101 -3.72 4.41 6.82
CA PHE A 101 -3.05 3.98 8.05
C PHE A 101 -1.55 3.81 7.83
N GLN A 102 -0.79 3.85 8.91
CA GLN A 102 0.63 3.49 8.96
C GLN A 102 0.80 2.29 9.90
N VAL A 103 1.76 1.41 9.63
CA VAL A 103 2.15 0.34 10.55
C VAL A 103 3.33 0.85 11.39
N GLY A 104 3.08 1.10 12.67
CA GLY A 104 4.11 1.56 13.61
C GLY A 104 4.67 0.44 14.48
N ASP A 105 5.70 0.78 15.25
CA ASP A 105 6.39 -0.12 16.16
C ASP A 105 5.44 -0.79 17.16
N HIS A 106 5.63 -2.08 17.39
CA HIS A 106 4.88 -2.83 18.38
C HIS A 106 5.64 -4.06 18.90
N GLY A 107 5.76 -4.15 20.23
CA GLY A 107 6.23 -5.37 20.89
C GLY A 107 7.67 -5.77 20.55
N GLY A 108 8.53 -4.80 20.23
CA GLY A 108 9.93 -5.02 19.83
C GLY A 108 10.11 -5.34 18.34
N VAL A 109 9.03 -5.29 17.56
CA VAL A 109 9.07 -5.23 16.09
C VAL A 109 8.88 -3.77 15.70
N ASP A 110 9.69 -3.28 14.78
CA ASP A 110 9.61 -1.94 14.21
C ASP A 110 8.45 -1.79 13.22
N GLY A 111 8.17 -0.54 12.89
CA GLY A 111 7.17 -0.15 11.90
C GLY A 111 7.53 -0.56 10.48
N VAL A 112 6.75 -0.06 9.53
CA VAL A 112 6.97 -0.27 8.10
C VAL A 112 7.34 1.04 7.45
N GLN A 113 8.41 1.02 6.66
CA GLN A 113 8.81 2.14 5.84
C GLN A 113 9.11 1.69 4.40
N ALA A 114 8.97 2.60 3.44
CA ALA A 114 9.27 2.37 2.03
C ALA A 114 8.69 1.06 1.48
N SER A 115 7.45 0.72 1.87
CA SER A 115 6.84 -0.57 1.51
C SER A 115 6.54 -0.66 0.01
N ASP A 116 7.18 -1.60 -0.68
CA ASP A 116 6.78 -2.04 -2.02
C ASP A 116 5.49 -2.89 -1.97
N GLY A 117 5.54 -4.14 -1.50
CA GLY A 117 4.45 -5.10 -1.65
C GLY A 117 3.58 -5.31 -0.42
N ALA A 118 2.27 -5.50 -0.62
CA ALA A 118 1.33 -5.86 0.45
C ALA A 118 0.33 -6.97 0.03
N MET A 119 -0.15 -7.75 1.00
CA MET A 119 -1.20 -8.74 0.82
C MET A 119 -2.14 -8.77 2.02
N VAL A 120 -3.45 -8.74 1.77
CA VAL A 120 -4.48 -8.95 2.78
C VAL A 120 -5.27 -10.22 2.52
N VAL A 121 -5.48 -11.00 3.59
CA VAL A 121 -6.39 -12.15 3.59
C VAL A 121 -7.29 -12.05 4.79
N ASN A 122 -8.57 -12.35 4.60
CA ASN A 122 -9.58 -12.32 5.66
C ASN A 122 -9.99 -13.71 6.13
N VAL A 123 -9.21 -14.74 5.78
CA VAL A 123 -9.41 -16.10 6.29
C VAL A 123 -8.74 -16.24 7.66
N PRO A 124 -9.37 -16.87 8.66
CA PRO A 124 -8.72 -17.18 9.93
C PRO A 124 -7.45 -18.03 9.73
N LEU A 125 -6.30 -17.54 10.17
CA LEU A 125 -5.02 -18.24 10.12
C LEU A 125 -4.57 -18.61 11.54
N GLY A 126 -5.21 -19.63 12.09
CA GLY A 126 -4.92 -20.13 13.44
C GLY A 126 -5.26 -19.14 14.55
N ARG A 127 -4.66 -19.35 15.73
CA ARG A 127 -4.95 -18.56 16.94
C ARG A 127 -4.33 -17.16 16.91
N ASP A 128 -3.25 -16.97 16.16
CA ASP A 128 -2.49 -15.73 16.13
C ASP A 128 -3.13 -14.70 15.20
N PHE A 129 -3.81 -15.16 14.14
CA PHE A 129 -4.52 -14.32 13.16
C PHE A 129 -5.96 -14.81 12.92
N PRO A 130 -6.82 -14.83 13.96
CA PRO A 130 -8.16 -15.43 13.88
C PRO A 130 -9.12 -14.64 12.97
N LYS A 131 -8.74 -13.43 12.56
CA LYS A 131 -9.56 -12.50 11.76
C LYS A 131 -8.90 -12.10 10.45
N GLY A 132 -7.91 -12.88 10.01
CA GLY A 132 -7.11 -12.57 8.85
C GLY A 132 -5.83 -11.82 9.19
N LEU A 133 -5.07 -11.55 8.14
CA LEU A 133 -3.69 -11.08 8.18
C LEU A 133 -3.50 -10.06 7.05
N PHE A 134 -2.85 -8.96 7.40
CA PHE A 134 -2.21 -8.05 6.47
C PHE A 134 -0.70 -8.27 6.57
N VAL A 135 -0.05 -8.61 5.45
CA VAL A 135 1.41 -8.73 5.35
C VAL A 135 1.91 -7.62 4.44
N THR A 136 3.00 -6.97 4.81
CA THR A 136 3.59 -5.94 3.97
C THR A 136 5.11 -5.94 4.09
N HIS A 137 5.78 -5.57 2.99
CA HIS A 137 7.21 -5.35 2.93
C HIS A 137 7.62 -4.18 3.83
N ASP A 138 8.76 -4.28 4.49
CA ASP A 138 9.43 -3.17 5.16
C ASP A 138 10.82 -2.98 4.56
N GLY A 139 11.01 -1.83 3.90
CA GLY A 139 12.23 -1.48 3.19
C GLY A 139 13.35 -0.97 4.09
N ALA A 140 13.07 -0.62 5.35
CA ALA A 140 14.06 -0.07 6.28
C ALA A 140 14.03 -0.80 7.63
N ASN A 141 14.16 -2.12 7.58
CA ASN A 141 14.04 -2.97 8.77
C ASN A 141 15.12 -2.70 9.81
N THR A 142 14.70 -2.63 11.07
CA THR A 142 15.55 -2.39 12.23
C THR A 142 15.37 -3.49 13.30
N PRO A 143 16.41 -3.81 14.08
CA PRO A 143 17.75 -3.23 14.05
C PRO A 143 18.54 -3.62 12.79
N VAL A 144 19.48 -2.75 12.40
CA VAL A 144 20.37 -3.00 11.27
C VAL A 144 21.13 -4.31 11.45
N ALA A 145 21.28 -5.06 10.37
CA ALA A 145 22.16 -6.21 10.34
C ALA A 145 23.60 -5.75 10.12
N LEU A 146 24.57 -6.40 10.78
CA LEU A 146 25.99 -6.21 10.47
C LEU A 146 26.49 -7.40 9.66
N ASP A 147 27.38 -7.14 8.71
CA ASP A 147 28.12 -8.18 8.00
C ASP A 147 29.30 -8.72 8.86
N PRO A 148 30.05 -9.74 8.41
CA PRO A 148 31.17 -10.30 9.16
C PRO A 148 32.31 -9.33 9.46
N ASP A 149 32.44 -8.25 8.68
CA ASP A 149 33.47 -7.23 8.84
C ASP A 149 33.00 -6.09 9.79
N GLY A 150 31.73 -6.14 10.20
CA GLY A 150 31.12 -5.19 11.14
C GLY A 150 30.43 -4.01 10.46
N GLU A 151 30.28 -4.04 9.14
CA GLU A 151 29.63 -2.97 8.36
C GLU A 151 28.11 -3.16 8.33
N ILE A 152 27.38 -2.04 8.22
CA ILE A 152 25.93 -2.06 8.12
C ILE A 152 25.54 -2.72 6.79
N ARG A 153 24.72 -3.76 6.89
CA ARG A 153 24.07 -4.41 5.77
C ARG A 153 22.62 -3.96 5.72
N GLU A 154 22.20 -3.43 4.57
CA GLU A 154 20.80 -3.21 4.27
C GLU A 154 20.02 -4.53 4.37
N ASN A 155 18.94 -4.51 5.14
CA ASN A 155 18.03 -5.62 5.29
C ASN A 155 16.60 -5.12 5.14
N THR A 156 15.80 -5.94 4.46
CA THR A 156 14.36 -5.77 4.37
C THR A 156 13.69 -7.03 4.88
N ASP A 157 12.44 -6.90 5.33
CA ASP A 157 11.64 -8.05 5.74
C ASP A 157 10.14 -7.83 5.47
N PHE A 158 9.29 -8.59 6.17
CA PHE A 158 7.84 -8.46 6.08
C PHE A 158 7.22 -8.39 7.48
N LYS A 159 6.32 -7.41 7.69
CA LYS A 159 5.56 -7.28 8.93
C LYS A 159 4.18 -7.93 8.81
N TYR A 160 3.74 -8.51 9.92
CA TYR A 160 2.52 -9.31 10.00
C TYR A 160 1.55 -8.61 10.96
N VAL A 161 0.48 -8.04 10.41
CA VAL A 161 -0.50 -7.24 11.16
C VAL A 161 -1.85 -7.94 11.17
N LYS A 162 -2.48 -8.04 12.34
CA LYS A 162 -3.85 -8.56 12.44
C LYS A 162 -4.79 -7.61 11.70
N TRP A 163 -5.62 -8.16 10.81
CA TRP A 163 -6.55 -7.33 10.04
C TRP A 163 -7.45 -6.47 10.94
N ASP A 164 -7.89 -6.98 12.09
CA ASP A 164 -8.81 -6.22 12.94
C ASP A 164 -8.16 -5.05 13.68
N ASP A 165 -6.84 -5.00 13.78
CA ASP A 165 -6.13 -3.84 14.32
C ASP A 165 -6.10 -2.68 13.29
N ILE A 166 -6.12 -2.99 11.99
CA ILE A 166 -6.28 -2.01 10.91
C ILE A 166 -7.77 -1.63 10.75
N ALA A 167 -8.65 -2.62 10.80
CA ALA A 167 -10.06 -2.42 10.47
C ALA A 167 -10.79 -1.55 11.49
N ARG A 168 -10.55 -1.75 12.78
CA ARG A 168 -11.26 -1.03 13.87
C ARG A 168 -11.11 0.49 13.82
N PRO A 169 -9.90 1.07 13.76
CA PRO A 169 -9.74 2.53 13.76
C PRO A 169 -10.35 3.20 12.52
N LEU A 170 -10.40 2.48 11.39
CA LEU A 170 -10.96 2.96 10.12
C LEU A 170 -12.44 2.59 9.93
N GLY A 171 -13.07 1.88 10.88
CA GLY A 171 -14.45 1.40 10.77
C GLY A 171 -14.67 0.42 9.62
N LEU A 172 -13.65 -0.35 9.24
CA LEU A 172 -13.72 -1.35 8.17
C LEU A 172 -14.37 -2.65 8.66
N GLU A 173 -14.87 -3.41 7.70
CA GLU A 173 -15.50 -4.71 7.92
C GLU A 173 -14.45 -5.76 8.32
N VAL A 174 -14.81 -6.58 9.31
CA VAL A 174 -14.09 -7.80 9.67
C VAL A 174 -15.00 -8.99 9.35
N ASP A 175 -14.89 -9.46 8.11
CA ASP A 175 -15.61 -10.61 7.57
C ASP A 175 -14.63 -11.78 7.40
N THR A 176 -14.81 -12.83 8.19
CA THR A 176 -13.94 -14.02 8.14
C THR A 176 -14.50 -15.16 7.31
N ARG A 177 -15.62 -14.95 6.62
CA ARG A 177 -16.40 -16.03 6.00
C ARG A 177 -16.60 -15.85 4.50
N SER A 178 -16.49 -14.64 3.98
CA SER A 178 -16.86 -14.37 2.58
C SER A 178 -15.67 -14.21 1.63
N GLY A 179 -14.45 -14.28 2.15
CA GLY A 179 -13.22 -14.18 1.38
C GLY A 179 -12.39 -15.45 1.36
N ASP A 180 -13.00 -16.64 1.53
CA ASP A 180 -12.28 -17.88 1.22
C ASP A 180 -11.85 -17.84 -0.26
N PRO A 181 -10.54 -17.82 -0.57
CA PRO A 181 -10.08 -17.72 -1.95
C PRO A 181 -10.41 -18.98 -2.78
N ARG A 182 -10.90 -20.05 -2.15
CA ARG A 182 -11.28 -21.30 -2.83
C ARG A 182 -12.77 -21.41 -3.16
N GLY A 183 -13.62 -20.50 -2.65
CA GLY A 183 -15.06 -20.47 -2.90
C GLY A 183 -15.91 -20.98 -1.75
#